data_AF-A0A6J4QPI6-F1
#
_entry.id   AF-A0A6J4QPI6-F1
#
_cell.length_a   1.000
_cell.length_b   1.000
_cell.length_c   1.000
_cell.angle_alpha   90.00
_cell.angle_beta   90.00
_cell.angle_gamma   90.00
#
_symmetry.space_group_name_H-M   'P 1'
#
loop_
_entity.id
_entity.type
_entity.pdbx_description
1 polymer ?
#
loop_
_entity_poly.entity_id
_entity_poly.type
_entity_poly.pdbx_seq_one_letter_code
_entity_poly.pdbx_strand_id
1 'polypeptide(L)' 'MKDRVLRFALRASATGIAFKVFARWLSPWGWSRRELSPVLRDMREEGLTELIEGPTGEILELRLTDRGEHEMASLSADR' A
#
# COMPACT_ATOMS: atom_id res chain seq x y z
N MET A 1 -8.78 3.68 -12.48
CA MET A 1 -8.12 4.91 -11.97
C MET A 1 -7.64 4.72 -10.54
N LYS A 2 -8.53 4.31 -9.61
CA LYS A 2 -8.20 3.99 -8.21
C LYS A 2 -6.99 3.07 -8.03
N ASP A 3 -6.91 1.98 -8.79
CA ASP A 3 -5.80 1.02 -8.68
C ASP A 3 -4.46 1.62 -9.13
N ARG A 4 -4.45 2.49 -10.14
CA ARG A 4 -3.22 3.17 -10.58
C ARG A 4 -2.69 4.12 -9.51
N VAL A 5 -3.58 4.85 -8.86
CA VAL A 5 -3.22 5.76 -7.76
C VAL A 5 -2.70 4.96 -6.57
N LEU A 6 -3.35 3.84 -6.23
CA LEU A 6 -2.88 2.94 -5.18
C LEU A 6 -1.46 2.42 -5.47
N ARG A 7 -1.21 1.92 -6.68
CA ARG A 7 0.13 1.46 -7.10
C ARG A 7 1.18 2.55 -7.03
N PHE A 8 0.86 3.75 -7.51
CA PHE A 8 1.76 4.90 -7.43
C PHE A 8 2.11 5.24 -5.97
N ALA A 9 1.11 5.29 -5.09
CA ALA A 9 1.31 5.55 -3.67
C ALA A 9 2.15 4.44 -3.01
N LEU A 10 1.91 3.18 -3.36
CA LEU A 10 2.67 2.03 -2.85
C LEU A 10 4.15 2.13 -3.23
N ARG A 11 4.45 2.47 -4.49
CA ARG A 11 5.82 2.70 -4.94
C ARG A 11 6.48 3.87 -4.20
N ALA A 12 5.73 4.94 -3.93
CA ALA A 12 6.23 6.07 -3.13
C ALA A 12 6.45 5.72 -1.65
N SER A 13 5.89 4.61 -1.16
CA SER A 13 6.07 4.09 0.21
C SER A 13 7.14 3.01 0.36
N ALA A 14 8.01 2.81 -0.65
CA ALA A 14 9.08 1.81 -0.64
C ALA A 14 9.91 1.82 0.66
N THR A 15 10.28 3.01 1.16
CA THR A 15 11.08 3.19 2.38
C THR A 15 10.29 3.06 3.69
N GLY A 16 9.02 2.67 3.64
CA GLY A 16 8.11 2.68 4.77
C GLY A 16 7.40 4.00 4.98
N ILE A 17 6.12 3.93 5.33
CA ILE A 17 5.29 5.10 5.62
C ILE A 17 4.20 4.78 6.64
N ALA A 18 3.92 5.73 7.53
CA ALA A 18 2.76 5.66 8.40
C ALA A 18 1.47 5.52 7.59
N PHE A 19 0.64 4.54 7.92
CA PHE A 19 -0.63 4.25 7.22
C PHE A 19 -1.57 5.45 7.19
N LYS A 20 -1.58 6.25 8.27
CA LYS A 20 -2.38 7.48 8.32
C LYS A 20 -1.98 8.51 7.24
N VAL A 21 -0.69 8.59 6.91
CA VAL A 21 -0.17 9.47 5.84
C VAL A 21 -0.50 8.87 4.48
N PHE A 22 -0.25 7.58 4.29
CA PHE A 22 -0.60 6.87 3.06
C PHE A 22 -2.09 6.98 2.70
N ALA A 23 -2.98 6.73 3.66
CA ALA A 23 -4.41 6.87 3.47
C ALA A 23 -4.83 8.31 3.14
N ARG A 24 -4.10 9.32 3.62
CA ARG A 24 -4.34 10.73 3.28
C ARG A 24 -3.97 11.05 1.84
N TRP A 25 -2.93 10.42 1.28
CA TRP A 25 -2.61 10.57 -0.14
C TRP A 25 -3.70 10.03 -1.05
N LEU A 26 -4.37 8.96 -0.60
CA LEU A 26 -5.38 8.27 -1.38
C LEU A 26 -6.80 8.80 -1.16
N SER A 27 -7.05 9.56 -0.10
CA SER A 27 -8.39 10.10 0.20
C SER A 27 -8.97 11.02 -0.89
N PRO A 28 -8.21 11.91 -1.56
CA PRO A 28 -8.72 12.71 -2.67
C PRO A 28 -9.20 11.87 -3.87
N TRP A 29 -8.76 10.62 -3.94
CA TRP A 29 -9.10 9.65 -4.99
C TRP A 29 -10.22 8.69 -4.57
N GLY A 30 -10.87 8.97 -3.43
CA GLY A 30 -12.01 8.21 -2.93
C GLY A 30 -11.64 6.89 -2.27
N TRP A 31 -10.43 6.78 -1.71
CA TRP A 31 -10.05 5.67 -0.84
C TRP A 31 -10.21 6.05 0.63
N SER A 32 -10.99 5.25 1.36
CA SER A 32 -11.08 5.32 2.81
C SER A 32 -10.09 4.35 3.47
N ARG A 33 -9.77 4.59 4.75
CA ARG A 33 -8.96 3.64 5.54
C ARG A 33 -9.59 2.25 5.65
N ARG A 34 -10.93 2.20 5.70
CA ARG A 34 -11.71 0.97 5.76
C ARG A 34 -11.58 0.14 4.49
N GLU A 35 -11.51 0.79 3.32
CA GLU A 35 -11.28 0.12 2.04
C GLU A 35 -9.80 -0.27 1.87
N LEU A 36 -8.86 0.54 2.36
CA LEU A 36 -7.43 0.26 2.21
C LEU A 36 -6.93 -0.88 3.11
N SER A 37 -7.46 -1.01 4.33
CA SER A 37 -7.00 -2.05 5.27
C SER A 37 -7.09 -3.48 4.72
N PRO A 38 -8.23 -3.95 4.17
CA PRO A 38 -8.30 -5.30 3.61
C PRO A 38 -7.36 -5.46 2.41
N VAL A 39 -7.32 -4.49 1.50
CA VAL A 39 -6.43 -4.53 0.32
C VAL A 39 -4.96 -4.67 0.72
N LEU A 40 -4.50 -3.90 1.70
CA LEU A 40 -3.12 -3.99 2.18
C LEU A 40 -2.82 -5.31 2.89
N ARG A 41 -3.81 -5.89 3.59
CA ARG A 41 -3.66 -7.21 4.24
C ARG A 41 -3.60 -8.32 3.21
N ASP A 42 -4.44 -8.28 2.17
CA ASP A 42 -4.39 -9.23 1.05
C ASP A 42 -3.02 -9.16 0.36
N MET A 43 -2.52 -7.95 0.09
CA MET A 43 -1.17 -7.75 -0.48
C MET A 43 -0.05 -8.27 0.43
N ARG A 44 -0.21 -8.21 1.76
CA ARG A 44 0.74 -8.83 2.69
C ARG A 44 0.70 -10.36 2.60
N GLU A 45 -0.48 -10.95 2.49
CA GLU A 45 -0.64 -12.40 2.29
C GLU A 45 -0.02 -12.88 0.98
N GLU A 46 -0.06 -12.04 -0.06
CA GLU A 46 0.63 -12.26 -1.33
C GLU A 46 2.16 -12.04 -1.26
N GLY A 47 2.67 -11.49 -0.15
CA GLY A 47 4.09 -11.19 0.06
C GLY A 47 4.57 -9.92 -0.64
N LEU A 48 3.67 -8.99 -0.97
CA LEU A 48 3.98 -7.74 -1.67
C LEU A 48 4.21 -6.56 -0.72
N THR A 49 3.59 -6.59 0.46
CA THR A 49 3.73 -5.54 1.47
C THR A 49 4.04 -6.12 2.83
N GLU A 50 4.80 -5.39 3.63
CA GLU A 50 4.91 -5.62 5.06
C GLU A 50 4.09 -4.57 5.81
N LEU A 51 3.38 -5.02 6.84
CA LEU A 51 2.53 -4.17 7.68
C LEU A 51 3.02 -4.26 9.12
N ILE A 52 3.24 -3.11 9.75
CA ILE A 52 3.42 -3.02 11.19
C ILE A 52 2.05 -2.71 11.78
N GLU A 53 1.53 -3.65 12.58
CA GLU A 53 0.23 -3.52 13.24
C GLU A 53 0.38 -3.18 14.72
N GLY A 54 -0.55 -2.38 15.24
CA GLY A 54 -0.66 -2.10 16.66
C GLY A 54 -1.32 -3.24 17.44
N PRO A 55 -1.38 -3.14 18.77
CA PRO A 55 -1.96 -4.17 19.63
C PRO A 55 -3.46 -4.41 19.39
N THR A 56 -4.15 -3.49 18.71
CA THR A 56 -5.59 -3.64 18.37
C THR A 56 -5.81 -4.10 16.92
N GLY A 57 -4.73 -4.42 16.19
CA GLY A 57 -4.78 -4.84 14.79
C GLY A 57 -4.90 -3.69 13.78
N GLU A 58 -4.75 -2.44 14.22
CA GLU A 58 -4.70 -1.30 13.32
C GLU A 58 -3.36 -1.25 12.58
N ILE A 59 -3.38 -0.94 11.29
CA ILE A 59 -2.15 -0.76 10.52
C ILE A 59 -1.53 0.58 10.94
N LEU A 60 -0.30 0.54 11.46
CA LEU A 60 0.46 1.72 11.86
C LEU A 60 1.36 2.20 10.72
N GLU A 61 2.05 1.25 10.09
CA GLU A 61 3.02 1.50 9.02
C GLU A 61 2.89 0.42 7.93
N LEU A 62 3.20 0.80 6.70
CA LEU A 62 3.37 -0.14 5.59
C LEU A 62 4.65 0.16 4.83
N ARG A 63 5.26 -0.88 4.25
CA ARG A 63 6.33 -0.79 3.25
C ARG A 63 6.15 -1.87 2.19
N LEU A 64 6.75 -1.67 1.02
CA LEU A 64 6.85 -2.74 0.03
C LEU A 64 7.92 -3.76 0.45
N THR A 65 7.72 -5.02 0.10
CA THR A 65 8.81 -6.01 0.07
C THR A 65 9.62 -5.84 -1.21
N ASP A 66 10.82 -6.44 -1.30
CA ASP A 66 11.61 -6.47 -2.54
C ASP A 66 10.78 -7.02 -3.72
N ARG A 67 9.97 -8.05 -3.46
CA ARG A 67 9.03 -8.60 -4.45
C ARG A 67 7.95 -7.59 -4.83
N GLY A 68 7.36 -6.92 -3.85
CA GLY A 68 6.38 -5.87 -4.08
C GLY A 68 6.92 -4.71 -4.90
N GLU A 69 8.16 -4.28 -4.63
CA GLU A 69 8.83 -3.26 -5.44
C GLU A 69 8.99 -3.69 -6.90
N HIS A 70 9.43 -4.94 -7.12
CA HIS A 70 9.60 -5.49 -8.46
C HIS A 70 8.28 -5.63 -9.23
N GLU A 71 7.23 -6.13 -8.58
CA GLU A 71 5.88 -6.27 -9.13
C GLU A 71 5.27 -4.90 -9.48
N MET A 72 5.40 -3.91 -8.59
CA MET A 72 4.92 -2.54 -8.87
C MET A 72 5.72 -1.85 -9.98
N ALA A 73 7.01 -2.16 -10.11
CA ALA A 73 7.86 -1.63 -11.18
C ALA A 73 7.55 -2.26 -12.56
N SER A 74 7.40 -3.59 -12.63
CA SER A 74 7.13 -4.33 -13.87
C SER A 74 5.76 -3.98 -14.47
N LEU A 75 4.73 -3.87 -13.63
CA LEU A 75 3.39 -3.46 -14.04
C LEU A 75 3.29 -2.00 -14.54
N SER A 76 4.34 -1.20 -14.35
CA SER A 76 4.44 0.16 -14.87
C SER A 76 5.10 0.21 -16.26
N ALA A 77 5.78 -0.86 -16.69
CA ALA A 77 6.56 -0.91 -17.93
C ALA A 77 5.77 -1.42 -19.14
N ASP A 78 4.67 -2.15 -18.95
CA ASP A 78 3.79 -2.65 -20.03
C ASP A 78 2.80 -1.59 -20.55
N ARG A 79 3.23 -0.33 -20.65
CA ARG A 79 2.42 0.77 -21.17
C ARG A 79 3.17 1.69 -22.11
#